data_AF-A0A661IGR0-F1
#
_entry.id   AF-A0A661IGR0-F1
#
_cell.length_a   1.000
_cell.length_b   1.000
_cell.length_c   1.000
_cell.angle_alpha   90.00
_cell.angle_beta   90.00
_cell.angle_gamma   90.00
#
_symmetry.space_group_name_H-M   'P 1'
#
loop_
_entity.id
_entity.type
_entity.pdbx_description
1 polymer ?
#
loop_
_entity_poly.entity_id
_entity_poly.type
_entity_poly.pdbx_seq_one_letter_code
_entity_poly.pdbx_strand_id
1 'polypeptide(L)'
;MYHVNKNFLFLLLFISSVLFGALNDKSAIVYYGKKISYPMVGIHDYIIVQPNHIETSSHGFSIYKDKIYAYVSIGEMAKTVKEYSQIKEEWKIAKNDNWNSTVLDISNPKYHQFLFDKVIEPLLASGYKHFFFDTLDSYQIAASTQQERVIYEIELANFINKFHEKYPNAKLIINRGFEVIDKVHDSIEAVLFESYYSGIGPNNTYKNISSADRKWLDIHLN
;
A
#
# COMPACT_ATOMS: atom_id res chain seq x y z
N MET A 1 75.36 -29.52 -25.50
CA MET A 1 74.90 -29.43 -24.10
C MET A 1 73.97 -28.23 -24.01
N TYR A 2 72.65 -28.44 -24.05
CA TYR A 2 71.75 -28.43 -22.87
C TYR A 2 71.76 -27.04 -22.18
N HIS A 3 70.69 -26.24 -22.12
CA HIS A 3 69.32 -26.59 -21.76
C HIS A 3 68.30 -25.55 -22.29
N VAL A 4 67.14 -26.08 -22.68
CA VAL A 4 65.86 -25.37 -22.77
C VAL A 4 65.53 -24.73 -21.43
N ASN A 5 65.07 -23.48 -21.39
CA ASN A 5 64.27 -23.00 -20.26
C ASN A 5 62.92 -22.47 -20.76
N LYS A 6 61.89 -23.30 -20.57
CA LYS A 6 60.48 -22.99 -20.77
C LYS A 6 60.03 -22.13 -19.60
N ASN A 7 59.97 -20.82 -19.78
CA ASN A 7 59.18 -19.98 -18.88
C ASN A 7 57.70 -20.09 -19.28
N PHE A 8 57.05 -21.08 -18.72
CA PHE A 8 55.60 -21.25 -18.75
C PHE A 8 54.99 -20.11 -17.94
N LEU A 9 54.50 -19.07 -18.61
CA LEU A 9 53.72 -18.02 -17.97
C LEU A 9 52.33 -18.60 -17.68
N PHE A 10 52.15 -19.19 -16.50
CA PHE A 10 50.82 -19.56 -16.01
C PHE A 10 50.06 -18.28 -15.65
N LEU A 11 49.27 -17.79 -16.60
CA LEU A 11 48.29 -16.74 -16.34
C LEU A 11 47.13 -17.38 -15.55
N LEU A 12 47.17 -17.26 -14.22
CA LEU A 12 46.06 -17.62 -13.35
C LEU A 12 44.95 -16.57 -13.51
N LEU A 13 44.05 -16.81 -14.48
CA LEU A 13 42.77 -16.12 -14.59
C LEU A 13 41.88 -16.57 -13.43
N PHE A 14 41.95 -15.86 -12.31
CA PHE A 14 40.89 -15.90 -11.30
C PHE A 14 39.67 -15.17 -11.88
N ILE A 15 38.83 -15.91 -12.60
CA ILE A 15 37.46 -15.49 -12.87
C ILE A 15 36.72 -15.67 -11.54
N SER A 16 36.73 -14.63 -10.69
CA SER A 16 35.78 -14.55 -9.60
C SER A 16 34.41 -14.28 -10.21
N SER A 17 33.67 -15.34 -10.54
CA SER A 17 32.24 -15.24 -10.74
C SER A 17 31.62 -14.87 -9.40
N VAL A 18 31.49 -13.56 -9.14
CA VAL A 18 30.63 -13.08 -8.07
C VAL A 18 29.21 -13.36 -8.55
N LEU A 19 28.73 -14.56 -8.26
CA LEU A 19 27.30 -14.84 -8.26
C LEU A 19 26.69 -13.92 -7.20
N PHE A 20 26.32 -12.71 -7.60
CA PHE A 20 25.33 -11.94 -6.88
C PHE A 20 24.01 -12.70 -7.04
N GLY A 21 23.80 -13.69 -6.18
CA GLY A 21 22.46 -14.10 -5.82
C GLY A 21 21.82 -12.94 -5.07
N ALA A 22 21.33 -11.94 -5.81
CA ALA A 22 20.36 -11.03 -5.24
C ALA A 22 19.12 -11.88 -4.97
N LEU A 23 18.93 -12.28 -3.70
CA LEU A 23 17.58 -12.56 -3.24
C LEU A 23 16.81 -11.28 -3.49
N ASN A 24 15.93 -11.30 -4.50
CA ASN A 24 15.12 -10.16 -4.92
C ASN A 24 13.94 -9.94 -3.94
N ASP A 25 14.08 -10.43 -2.71
CA ASP A 25 13.03 -10.46 -1.72
C ASP A 25 12.86 -9.06 -1.15
N LYS A 26 11.78 -8.42 -1.57
CA LYS A 26 11.33 -7.15 -0.99
C LYS A 26 10.77 -7.40 0.40
N SER A 27 11.01 -6.47 1.32
CA SER A 27 10.40 -6.51 2.64
C SER A 27 9.57 -5.25 2.92
N ALA A 28 8.51 -5.43 3.70
CA ALA A 28 7.59 -4.37 4.06
C ALA A 28 7.45 -4.25 5.59
N ILE A 29 7.15 -3.05 6.06
CA ILE A 29 6.73 -2.78 7.43
C ILE A 29 5.53 -1.84 7.43
N VAL A 30 4.55 -2.15 8.28
CA VAL A 30 3.42 -1.27 8.60
C VAL A 30 3.63 -0.74 10.01
N TYR A 31 3.75 0.58 10.16
CA TYR A 31 3.99 1.23 11.45
C TYR A 31 3.07 2.44 11.64
N TYR A 32 1.98 2.24 12.36
CA TYR A 32 1.02 3.30 12.73
C TYR A 32 1.27 3.92 14.11
N GLY A 33 2.37 3.55 14.77
CA GLY A 33 2.76 4.11 16.07
C GLY A 33 3.22 5.57 15.99
N LYS A 34 3.28 6.24 17.14
CA LYS A 34 3.69 7.65 17.26
C LYS A 34 5.19 7.89 17.39
N LYS A 35 5.99 6.84 17.63
CA LYS A 35 7.41 6.94 17.97
C LYS A 35 8.26 6.11 17.00
N ILE A 36 8.31 6.56 15.75
CA ILE A 36 9.02 5.84 14.69
C ILE A 36 10.54 5.84 14.96
N SER A 37 11.17 4.67 14.81
CA SER A 37 12.62 4.52 14.79
C SER A 37 13.09 4.33 13.36
N TYR A 38 13.57 5.39 12.73
CA TYR A 38 14.00 5.36 11.32
C TYR A 38 15.06 4.29 11.01
N PRO A 39 16.08 4.05 11.86
CA PRO A 39 17.03 2.96 11.62
C PRO A 39 16.38 1.57 11.64
N MET A 40 15.33 1.36 12.45
CA MET A 40 14.64 0.07 12.50
C MET A 40 13.73 -0.15 11.29
N VAL A 41 12.98 0.86 10.89
CA VAL A 41 12.05 0.73 9.74
C VAL A 41 12.78 0.83 8.40
N GLY A 42 13.91 1.55 8.36
CA GLY A 42 14.65 1.89 7.14
C GLY A 42 15.32 0.72 6.43
N ILE A 43 15.43 -0.43 7.10
CA ILE A 43 15.93 -1.68 6.53
C ILE A 43 14.97 -2.27 5.51
N HIS A 44 13.68 -1.90 5.58
CA HIS A 44 12.65 -2.41 4.68
C HIS A 44 12.61 -1.64 3.35
N ASP A 45 11.97 -2.21 2.34
CA ASP A 45 11.74 -1.58 1.03
C ASP A 45 10.47 -0.73 1.03
N TYR A 46 9.41 -1.22 1.67
CA TYR A 46 8.11 -0.55 1.78
C TYR A 46 7.82 -0.20 3.24
N ILE A 47 7.73 1.08 3.57
CA ILE A 47 7.51 1.58 4.93
C ILE A 47 6.16 2.32 4.96
N ILE A 48 5.10 1.60 5.32
CA ILE A 48 3.74 2.15 5.39
C ILE A 48 3.54 2.79 6.76
N VAL A 49 3.16 4.07 6.79
CA VAL A 49 3.05 4.86 8.02
C VAL A 49 1.74 5.62 8.11
N GLN A 50 1.33 5.91 9.34
CA GLN A 50 0.20 6.80 9.62
C GLN A 50 0.69 8.26 9.56
N PRO A 51 0.28 9.08 8.57
CA PRO A 51 0.98 10.33 8.27
C PRO A 51 0.97 11.37 9.39
N ASN A 52 -0.12 11.50 10.13
CA ASN A 52 -0.22 12.46 11.25
C ASN A 52 0.65 12.09 12.47
N HIS A 53 1.36 10.95 12.42
CA HIS A 53 2.33 10.53 13.45
C HIS A 53 3.79 10.79 13.04
N ILE A 54 4.03 11.32 11.83
CA ILE A 54 5.37 11.48 11.27
C ILE A 54 5.71 12.95 11.11
N GLU A 55 6.87 13.35 11.61
CA GLU A 55 7.41 14.69 11.37
C GLU A 55 8.20 14.71 10.06
N THR A 56 7.60 15.26 9.00
CA THR A 56 8.19 15.27 7.66
C THR A 56 9.38 16.23 7.51
N SER A 57 9.54 17.19 8.44
CA SER A 57 10.74 18.04 8.56
C SER A 57 11.94 17.32 9.19
N SER A 58 11.75 16.13 9.75
CA SER A 58 12.84 15.41 10.42
C SER A 58 13.90 14.89 9.44
N HIS A 59 15.16 14.85 9.89
CA HIS A 59 16.26 14.28 9.09
C HIS A 59 16.00 12.81 8.71
N GLY A 60 15.43 12.03 9.63
CA GLY A 60 15.07 10.64 9.38
C GLY A 60 14.06 10.49 8.26
N PHE A 61 12.99 11.31 8.23
CA PHE A 61 12.06 11.31 7.11
C PHE A 61 12.78 11.62 5.80
N SER A 62 13.61 12.67 5.76
CA SER A 62 14.33 13.06 4.55
C SER A 62 15.23 11.95 3.98
N ILE A 63 15.84 11.11 4.82
CA ILE A 63 16.68 9.98 4.39
C ILE A 63 15.82 8.86 3.78
N TYR A 64 14.68 8.54 4.40
CA TYR A 64 13.90 7.34 4.06
C TYR A 64 12.64 7.61 3.23
N LYS A 65 12.32 8.87 2.91
CA LYS A 65 11.06 9.27 2.24
C LYS A 65 10.75 8.53 0.93
N ASP A 66 11.76 8.07 0.20
CA ASP A 66 11.61 7.33 -1.06
C ASP A 66 11.13 5.88 -0.85
N LYS A 67 11.09 5.43 0.41
CA LYS A 67 10.56 4.13 0.84
C LYS A 67 9.27 4.26 1.65
N ILE A 68 8.85 5.47 1.98
CA ILE A 68 7.73 5.72 2.89
C ILE A 68 6.44 5.93 2.11
N TYR A 69 5.42 5.17 2.48
CA TYR A 69 4.07 5.22 1.92
C TYR A 69 3.12 5.81 2.95
N ALA A 70 2.45 6.91 2.61
CA ALA A 70 1.42 7.51 3.45
C ALA A 70 0.16 6.66 3.41
N TYR A 71 -0.30 6.18 4.57
CA TYR A 71 -1.61 5.55 4.71
C TYR A 71 -2.74 6.53 4.37
N VAL A 72 -3.64 6.10 3.48
CA VAL A 72 -4.89 6.79 3.16
C VAL A 72 -6.03 5.76 3.07
N SER A 73 -7.05 5.92 3.89
CA SER A 73 -8.30 5.15 3.77
C SER A 73 -9.17 5.79 2.68
N ILE A 74 -9.51 5.03 1.64
CA ILE A 74 -10.24 5.52 0.46
C ILE A 74 -11.74 5.26 0.57
N GLY A 75 -12.15 4.08 1.07
CA GLY A 75 -13.56 3.73 1.21
C GLY A 75 -14.16 4.13 2.55
N GLU A 76 -13.35 4.53 3.53
CA GLU A 76 -13.82 4.85 4.88
C GLU A 76 -13.13 6.07 5.49
N MET A 77 -13.78 6.69 6.47
CA MET A 77 -13.14 7.67 7.34
C MET A 77 -13.57 7.52 8.79
N ALA A 78 -12.60 7.43 9.70
CA ALA A 78 -12.84 7.42 11.14
C ALA A 78 -13.17 8.83 11.65
N LYS A 79 -14.08 8.93 12.62
CA LYS A 79 -14.52 10.22 13.21
C LYS A 79 -13.40 11.01 13.88
N THR A 80 -12.30 10.34 14.24
CA THR A 80 -11.13 10.92 14.88
C THR A 80 -10.18 11.60 13.91
N VAL A 81 -10.34 11.39 12.59
CA VAL A 81 -9.55 12.01 11.53
C VAL A 81 -10.02 13.45 11.33
N LYS A 82 -9.07 14.39 11.19
CA LYS A 82 -9.35 15.84 11.11
C LYS A 82 -10.31 16.17 9.95
N GLU A 83 -10.08 15.53 8.82
CA GLU A 83 -10.80 15.71 7.57
C GLU A 83 -12.28 15.28 7.67
N TYR A 84 -12.64 14.45 8.67
CA TYR A 84 -13.99 13.96 8.88
C TYR A 84 -15.02 15.09 9.04
N SER A 85 -14.62 16.21 9.64
CA SER A 85 -15.46 17.40 9.82
C SER A 85 -15.96 18.03 8.50
N GLN A 86 -15.31 17.72 7.38
CA GLN A 86 -15.64 18.23 6.05
C GLN A 86 -16.44 17.21 5.21
N ILE A 87 -16.67 16.01 5.74
CA ILE A 87 -17.45 14.97 5.06
C ILE A 87 -18.92 15.37 5.03
N LYS A 88 -19.49 15.33 3.83
CA LYS A 88 -20.90 15.66 3.60
C LYS A 88 -21.80 14.45 3.80
N GLU A 89 -23.05 14.71 4.13
CA GLU A 89 -24.02 13.63 4.41
C GLU A 89 -24.30 12.80 3.16
N GLU A 90 -24.35 13.42 1.98
CA GLU A 90 -24.58 12.73 0.71
C GLU A 90 -23.45 11.79 0.27
N TRP A 91 -22.31 11.79 0.96
CA TRP A 91 -21.20 10.87 0.70
C TRP A 91 -21.25 9.63 1.59
N LYS A 92 -22.08 9.61 2.64
CA LYS A 92 -22.10 8.52 3.62
C LYS A 92 -23.07 7.44 3.15
N ILE A 93 -22.57 6.21 2.98
CA ILE A 93 -23.35 5.09 2.45
C ILE A 93 -23.57 3.96 3.45
N ALA A 94 -22.67 3.80 4.42
CA ALA A 94 -22.83 2.84 5.51
C ALA A 94 -21.95 3.21 6.71
N LYS A 95 -22.08 2.42 7.78
CA LYS A 95 -21.18 2.46 8.94
C LYS A 95 -20.45 1.12 9.04
N ASN A 96 -19.16 1.16 9.34
CA ASN A 96 -18.40 -0.04 9.68
C ASN A 96 -18.17 -0.06 11.20
N ASP A 97 -18.93 -0.91 11.89
CA ASP A 97 -18.90 -1.01 13.35
C ASP A 97 -17.58 -1.59 13.89
N ASN A 98 -16.89 -2.42 13.11
CA ASN A 98 -15.62 -3.03 13.53
C ASN A 98 -14.52 -1.99 13.75
N TRP A 99 -14.53 -0.91 12.96
CA TRP A 99 -13.52 0.14 12.97
C TRP A 99 -14.06 1.49 13.46
N ASN A 100 -15.35 1.57 13.83
CA ASN A 100 -16.05 2.80 14.19
C ASN A 100 -15.82 3.93 13.15
N SER A 101 -15.88 3.55 11.88
CA SER A 101 -15.67 4.39 10.71
C SER A 101 -16.96 4.54 9.90
N THR A 102 -16.99 5.57 9.05
CA THR A 102 -18.08 5.79 8.10
C THR A 102 -17.61 5.35 6.72
N VAL A 103 -18.42 4.53 6.05
CA VAL A 103 -18.18 4.11 4.66
C VAL A 103 -18.66 5.21 3.73
N LEU A 104 -17.80 5.56 2.77
CA LEU A 104 -17.97 6.72 1.89
C LEU A 104 -18.15 6.27 0.43
N ASP A 105 -18.98 7.00 -0.30
CA ASP A 105 -19.38 6.70 -1.66
C ASP A 105 -18.26 6.99 -2.66
N ILE A 106 -17.46 5.96 -2.98
CA ILE A 106 -16.42 6.06 -3.99
C ILE A 106 -16.98 6.24 -5.41
N SER A 107 -18.28 6.10 -5.64
CA SER A 107 -18.90 6.45 -6.94
C SER A 107 -19.18 7.95 -7.09
N ASN A 108 -19.10 8.71 -6.00
CA ASN A 108 -19.40 10.14 -6.00
C ASN A 108 -18.20 10.97 -6.47
N PRO A 109 -18.28 11.69 -7.61
CA PRO A 109 -17.15 12.47 -8.12
C PRO A 109 -16.75 13.65 -7.22
N LYS A 110 -17.67 14.16 -6.38
CA LYS A 110 -17.33 15.20 -5.39
C LYS A 110 -16.52 14.62 -4.23
N TYR A 111 -16.72 13.35 -3.91
CA TYR A 111 -15.90 12.66 -2.93
C TYR A 111 -14.49 12.39 -3.45
N HIS A 112 -14.34 12.05 -4.74
CA HIS A 112 -13.01 11.97 -5.38
C HIS A 112 -12.25 13.29 -5.27
N GLN A 113 -12.91 14.40 -5.62
CA GLN A 113 -12.31 15.75 -5.50
C GLN A 113 -11.87 16.02 -4.07
N PHE A 114 -12.71 15.67 -3.09
CA PHE A 114 -12.34 15.79 -1.68
C PHE A 114 -11.10 14.97 -1.32
N LEU A 115 -11.01 13.70 -1.74
CA LEU A 115 -9.84 12.86 -1.51
C LEU A 115 -8.57 13.49 -2.10
N PHE A 116 -8.63 13.99 -3.33
CA PHE A 116 -7.48 14.66 -3.95
C PHE A 116 -7.10 15.94 -3.21
N ASP A 117 -8.04 16.87 -3.05
CA ASP A 117 -7.75 18.23 -2.60
C ASP A 117 -7.50 18.32 -1.09
N LYS A 118 -8.16 17.48 -0.29
CA LYS A 118 -8.15 17.56 1.18
C LYS A 118 -7.32 16.48 1.85
N VAL A 119 -6.96 15.41 1.14
CA VAL A 119 -6.18 14.31 1.71
C VAL A 119 -4.84 14.13 0.98
N ILE A 120 -4.86 13.87 -0.33
CA ILE A 120 -3.65 13.51 -1.08
C ILE A 120 -2.74 14.72 -1.32
N GLU A 121 -3.26 15.84 -1.82
CA GLU A 121 -2.46 17.04 -2.12
C GLU A 121 -1.76 17.61 -0.87
N PRO A 122 -2.42 17.70 0.30
CA PRO A 122 -1.74 18.09 1.54
C PRO A 122 -0.59 17.16 1.94
N LEU A 123 -0.72 15.85 1.71
CA LEU A 123 0.35 14.88 2.00
C LEU A 123 1.54 15.02 1.04
N LEU A 124 1.27 15.24 -0.25
CA LEU A 124 2.30 15.59 -1.23
C LEU A 124 3.03 16.87 -0.82
N ALA A 125 2.27 17.91 -0.46
CA ALA A 125 2.81 19.19 -0.02
C ALA A 125 3.63 19.07 1.28
N SER A 126 3.29 18.12 2.16
CA SER A 126 4.07 17.84 3.36
C SER A 126 5.33 16.99 3.10
N GLY A 127 5.56 16.55 1.86
CA GLY A 127 6.79 15.88 1.44
C GLY A 127 6.69 14.36 1.23
N TYR A 128 5.49 13.77 1.36
CA TYR A 128 5.29 12.38 0.97
C TYR A 128 5.40 12.23 -0.55
N LYS A 129 5.91 11.08 -0.98
CA LYS A 129 6.04 10.72 -2.39
C LYS A 129 5.19 9.53 -2.79
N HIS A 130 4.90 8.63 -1.85
CA HIS A 130 4.27 7.35 -2.12
C HIS A 130 3.11 7.13 -1.17
N PHE A 131 2.15 6.30 -1.58
CA PHE A 131 0.85 6.17 -0.92
C PHE A 131 0.45 4.72 -0.74
N PHE A 132 -0.22 4.45 0.36
CA PHE A 132 -0.85 3.17 0.63
C PHE A 132 -2.35 3.40 0.73
N PHE A 133 -3.12 2.87 -0.21
CA PHE A 133 -4.58 2.99 -0.20
C PHE A 133 -5.22 1.79 0.46
N ASP A 134 -6.02 2.07 1.48
CA ASP A 134 -6.73 1.08 2.27
C ASP A 134 -8.25 1.20 2.08
N THR A 135 -8.99 0.23 2.62
CA THR A 135 -10.47 0.18 2.64
C THR A 135 -11.11 0.16 1.25
N LEU A 136 -10.41 -0.43 0.28
CA LEU A 136 -10.84 -0.50 -1.12
C LEU A 136 -12.08 -1.37 -1.34
N ASP A 137 -12.34 -2.32 -0.44
CA ASP A 137 -13.48 -3.25 -0.47
C ASP A 137 -14.65 -2.80 0.42
N SER A 138 -14.57 -1.64 1.09
CA SER A 138 -15.59 -1.21 2.06
C SER A 138 -16.96 -0.91 1.46
N TYR A 139 -17.05 -0.60 0.16
CA TYR A 139 -18.33 -0.46 -0.55
C TYR A 139 -19.15 -1.76 -0.51
N GLN A 140 -18.51 -2.92 -0.33
CA GLN A 140 -19.16 -4.22 -0.21
C GLN A 140 -20.14 -4.27 0.98
N ILE A 141 -19.93 -3.44 2.02
CA ILE A 141 -20.80 -3.31 3.20
C ILE A 141 -22.13 -2.64 2.84
N ALA A 142 -22.11 -1.65 1.95
CA ALA A 142 -23.30 -0.88 1.55
C ALA A 142 -24.01 -1.50 0.34
N ALA A 143 -23.26 -2.04 -0.61
CA ALA A 143 -23.81 -2.57 -1.85
C ALA A 143 -24.69 -3.81 -1.60
N SER A 144 -25.94 -3.73 -2.03
CA SER A 144 -26.93 -4.81 -1.88
C SER A 144 -27.09 -5.63 -3.15
N THR A 145 -26.75 -5.07 -4.31
CA THR A 145 -26.87 -5.72 -5.63
C THR A 145 -25.53 -5.84 -6.35
N GLN A 146 -25.43 -6.78 -7.29
CA GLN A 146 -24.23 -6.90 -8.13
C GLN A 146 -24.02 -5.65 -9.00
N GLN A 147 -25.10 -5.03 -9.46
CA GLN A 147 -25.04 -3.82 -10.27
C GLN A 147 -24.42 -2.65 -9.50
N GLU A 148 -24.76 -2.48 -8.23
CA GLU A 148 -24.13 -1.48 -7.36
C GLU A 148 -22.63 -1.78 -7.16
N ARG A 149 -22.26 -3.03 -6.88
CA ARG A 149 -20.85 -3.43 -6.73
C ARG A 149 -20.03 -3.07 -7.97
N VAL A 150 -20.55 -3.38 -9.16
CA VAL A 150 -19.88 -3.05 -10.44
C VAL A 150 -19.70 -1.54 -10.61
N ILE A 151 -20.66 -0.72 -10.20
CA ILE A 151 -20.51 0.75 -10.25
C ILE A 151 -19.38 1.20 -9.33
N TYR A 152 -19.34 0.72 -8.08
CA TYR A 152 -18.24 1.04 -7.16
C TYR A 152 -16.88 0.57 -7.67
N GLU A 153 -16.79 -0.63 -8.25
CA GLU A 153 -15.56 -1.16 -8.84
C GLU A 153 -15.05 -0.31 -10.01
N ILE A 154 -15.96 0.14 -10.89
CA ILE A 154 -15.61 1.04 -12.00
C ILE A 154 -15.07 2.36 -11.46
N GLU A 155 -15.77 2.98 -10.51
CA GLU A 155 -15.38 4.30 -10.01
C GLU A 155 -14.13 4.25 -9.11
N LEU A 156 -13.92 3.14 -8.40
CA LEU A 156 -12.67 2.88 -7.68
C LEU A 156 -11.49 2.74 -8.65
N ALA A 157 -11.64 1.96 -9.73
CA ALA A 157 -10.60 1.84 -10.75
C ALA A 157 -10.31 3.20 -11.41
N ASN A 158 -11.35 3.98 -11.72
CA ASN A 158 -11.22 5.34 -12.24
C ASN A 158 -10.43 6.23 -11.28
N PHE A 159 -10.73 6.18 -9.98
CA PHE A 159 -10.02 6.94 -8.97
C PHE A 159 -8.52 6.60 -8.92
N ILE A 160 -8.18 5.31 -8.90
CA ILE A 160 -6.79 4.83 -8.83
C ILE A 160 -6.01 5.23 -10.10
N ASN A 161 -6.58 5.00 -11.28
CA ASN A 161 -5.93 5.35 -12.54
C ASN A 161 -5.76 6.88 -12.68
N LYS A 162 -6.74 7.67 -12.22
CA LYS A 162 -6.63 9.13 -12.16
C LYS A 162 -5.57 9.61 -11.18
N PHE A 163 -5.40 8.92 -10.05
CA PHE A 163 -4.30 9.20 -9.12
C PHE A 163 -2.95 8.99 -9.82
N HIS A 164 -2.78 7.87 -10.53
CA HIS A 164 -1.55 7.58 -11.27
C HIS A 164 -1.28 8.59 -12.39
N GLU A 165 -2.31 8.96 -13.17
CA GLU A 165 -2.21 9.98 -14.22
C GLU A 165 -1.79 11.36 -13.66
N LYS A 166 -2.42 11.77 -12.55
CA LYS A 166 -2.13 13.08 -11.92
C LYS A 166 -0.76 13.11 -11.25
N TYR A 167 -0.29 11.97 -10.73
CA TYR A 167 0.95 11.85 -9.97
C TYR A 167 1.79 10.66 -10.47
N PRO A 168 2.35 10.71 -11.69
CA PRO A 168 3.01 9.55 -12.32
C PRO A 168 4.29 9.10 -11.59
N ASN A 169 4.88 9.96 -10.76
CA ASN A 169 6.04 9.62 -9.93
C ASN A 169 5.66 9.07 -8.54
N ALA A 170 4.37 9.13 -8.18
CA ALA A 170 3.88 8.64 -6.91
C ALA A 170 3.55 7.15 -7.02
N LYS A 171 4.39 6.33 -6.41
CA LYS A 171 4.16 4.90 -6.27
C LYS A 171 2.99 4.62 -5.33
N LEU A 172 2.23 3.57 -5.65
CA LEU A 172 1.01 3.19 -4.94
C LEU A 172 1.05 1.72 -4.53
N ILE A 173 0.82 1.47 -3.25
CA ILE A 173 0.50 0.14 -2.73
C ILE A 173 -0.98 0.16 -2.34
N ILE A 174 -1.70 -0.93 -2.61
CA ILE A 174 -3.11 -1.07 -2.21
C ILE A 174 -3.30 -2.19 -1.21
N ASN A 175 -4.25 -2.05 -0.29
CA ASN A 175 -4.75 -3.15 0.54
C ASN A 175 -5.89 -3.84 -0.20
N ARG A 176 -5.70 -5.10 -0.60
CA ARG A 176 -6.65 -5.89 -1.39
C ARG A 176 -7.06 -5.17 -2.68
N GLY A 177 -8.34 -4.83 -2.84
CA GLY A 177 -8.90 -4.27 -4.08
C GLY A 177 -8.95 -5.29 -5.21
N PHE A 178 -9.07 -6.59 -4.90
CA PHE A 178 -8.95 -7.67 -5.86
C PHE A 178 -9.93 -7.55 -7.04
N GLU A 179 -11.12 -7.01 -6.80
CA GLU A 179 -12.17 -6.80 -7.80
C GLU A 179 -11.79 -5.80 -8.90
N VAL A 180 -10.76 -4.97 -8.67
CA VAL A 180 -10.32 -3.94 -9.62
C VAL A 180 -8.88 -4.12 -10.12
N ILE A 181 -8.13 -5.10 -9.62
CA ILE A 181 -6.69 -5.28 -9.93
C ILE A 181 -6.42 -5.32 -11.43
N ASP A 182 -7.21 -6.08 -12.20
CA ASP A 182 -7.05 -6.20 -13.66
C ASP A 182 -7.16 -4.85 -14.39
N LYS A 183 -7.80 -3.86 -13.78
CA LYS A 183 -8.00 -2.52 -14.35
C LYS A 183 -6.97 -1.50 -13.88
N VAL A 184 -6.20 -1.81 -12.84
CA VAL A 184 -5.30 -0.85 -12.16
C VAL A 184 -3.87 -1.38 -11.98
N HIS A 185 -3.55 -2.58 -12.46
CA HIS A 185 -2.24 -3.20 -12.23
C HIS A 185 -1.06 -2.34 -12.73
N ASP A 186 -1.24 -1.56 -13.80
CA ASP A 186 -0.22 -0.65 -14.31
C ASP A 186 -0.06 0.63 -13.47
N SER A 187 -1.04 0.93 -12.61
CA SER A 187 -1.08 2.10 -11.73
C SER A 187 -0.54 1.83 -10.33
N ILE A 188 -0.25 0.57 -10.00
CA ILE A 188 0.17 0.13 -8.65
C ILE A 188 1.54 -0.56 -8.68
N GLU A 189 2.24 -0.53 -7.54
CA GLU A 189 3.56 -1.16 -7.37
C GLU A 189 3.47 -2.48 -6.61
N ALA A 190 2.54 -2.59 -5.65
CA ALA A 190 2.33 -3.81 -4.89
C ALA A 190 0.92 -3.88 -4.30
N VAL A 191 0.54 -5.10 -3.91
CA VAL A 191 -0.70 -5.40 -3.17
C VAL A 191 -0.33 -5.97 -1.81
N LEU A 192 -0.87 -5.37 -0.76
CA LEU A 192 -0.89 -5.92 0.59
C LEU A 192 -2.24 -6.60 0.81
N PHE A 193 -2.28 -7.68 1.58
CA PHE A 193 -3.54 -8.28 2.00
C PHE A 193 -3.44 -8.83 3.43
N GLU A 194 -4.58 -8.82 4.13
CA GLU A 194 -4.71 -9.28 5.50
C GLU A 194 -5.88 -10.28 5.59
N SER A 195 -5.70 -11.55 5.98
CA SER A 195 -4.47 -12.26 6.35
C SER A 195 -4.54 -13.73 5.85
N TYR A 196 -3.42 -14.45 5.80
CA TYR A 196 -3.40 -15.82 5.25
C TYR A 196 -3.51 -16.95 6.30
N TYR A 197 -2.63 -16.96 7.31
CA TYR A 197 -2.64 -18.02 8.35
C TYR A 197 -3.23 -17.54 9.67
N SER A 198 -2.77 -16.39 10.14
CA SER A 198 -3.20 -15.77 11.39
C SER A 198 -3.67 -14.36 11.12
N GLY A 199 -4.79 -13.99 11.71
CA GLY A 199 -5.34 -12.64 11.64
C GLY A 199 -5.83 -12.18 13.00
N ILE A 200 -6.50 -11.03 13.01
CA ILE A 200 -7.08 -10.43 14.21
C ILE A 200 -8.60 -10.65 14.19
N GLY A 201 -9.13 -11.19 15.29
CA GLY A 201 -10.56 -11.34 15.55
C GLY A 201 -11.11 -10.22 16.45
N PRO A 202 -12.36 -10.36 16.91
CA PRO A 202 -12.95 -9.43 17.86
C PRO A 202 -12.06 -9.25 19.11
N ASN A 203 -12.11 -8.06 19.71
CA ASN A 203 -11.33 -7.68 20.90
C ASN A 203 -9.80 -7.84 20.73
N ASN A 204 -9.28 -7.67 19.50
CA ASN A 204 -7.85 -7.77 19.18
C ASN A 204 -7.22 -9.12 19.52
N THR A 205 -8.00 -10.20 19.44
CA THR A 205 -7.51 -11.57 19.70
C THR A 205 -6.94 -12.19 18.43
N TYR A 206 -5.83 -12.92 18.54
CA TYR A 206 -5.32 -13.69 17.40
C TYR A 206 -6.26 -14.85 17.07
N LYS A 207 -6.53 -15.03 15.77
CA LYS A 207 -7.31 -16.15 15.26
C LYS A 207 -6.60 -16.81 14.08
N ASN A 208 -6.87 -18.09 13.89
CA ASN A 208 -6.51 -18.77 12.65
C ASN A 208 -7.52 -18.41 11.56
N ILE A 209 -7.01 -18.16 10.36
CA ILE A 209 -7.83 -17.95 9.17
C ILE A 209 -8.42 -19.29 8.72
N SER A 210 -9.68 -19.29 8.31
CA SER A 210 -10.34 -20.53 7.91
C SER A 210 -9.78 -21.07 6.59
N SER A 211 -9.94 -22.37 6.35
CA SER A 211 -9.56 -22.94 5.05
C SER A 211 -10.41 -22.40 3.89
N ALA A 212 -11.65 -21.96 4.15
CA ALA A 212 -12.50 -21.35 3.14
C ALA A 212 -11.96 -19.97 2.73
N ASP A 213 -11.58 -19.13 3.71
CA ASP A 213 -11.02 -17.80 3.44
C ASP A 213 -9.68 -17.90 2.70
N ARG A 214 -8.82 -18.86 3.07
CA ARG A 214 -7.57 -19.10 2.31
C ARG A 214 -7.84 -19.51 0.87
N LYS A 215 -8.78 -20.44 0.64
CA LYS A 215 -9.15 -20.86 -0.73
C LYS A 215 -9.71 -19.70 -1.55
N TRP A 216 -10.50 -18.83 -0.92
CA TRP A 216 -11.00 -17.63 -1.58
C TRP A 216 -9.85 -16.68 -1.95
N LEU A 217 -8.87 -16.51 -1.06
CA LEU A 217 -7.71 -15.68 -1.34
C LEU A 217 -6.81 -16.28 -2.42
N ASP A 218 -6.60 -17.60 -2.41
CA ASP A 218 -5.81 -18.31 -3.40
C ASP A 218 -6.35 -18.11 -4.84
N ILE A 219 -7.64 -17.82 -5.02
CA ILE A 219 -8.20 -17.48 -6.35
C ILE A 219 -7.61 -16.17 -6.89
N HIS A 220 -7.23 -15.23 -6.02
CA HIS A 220 -6.75 -13.91 -6.40
C HIS A 220 -5.21 -13.79 -6.38
N LEU A 221 -4.52 -14.74 -5.74
CA LEU A 221 -3.05 -14.75 -5.61
C LEU A 221 -2.35 -15.58 -6.68
N ASN A 222 -3.08 -16.41 -7.43
CA ASN A 222 -2.55 -17.26 -8.49
C ASN A 222 -2.90 -16.68 -9.86
#